data_AF-A0AAD8BHB9-F1
#
_entry.id   AF-A0AAD8BHB9-F1
#
_cell.length_a   1.000
_cell.length_b   1.000
_cell.length_c   1.000
_cell.angle_alpha   90.00
_cell.angle_beta   90.00
_cell.angle_gamma   90.00
#
_symmetry.space_group_name_H-M   'P 1'
#
loop_
_entity.id
_entity.type
_entity.pdbx_description
1 polymer ?
#
loop_
_entity_poly.entity_id
_entity_poly.type
_entity_poly.pdbx_seq_one_letter_code
_entity_poly.pdbx_strand_id
1 'polypeptide(L)'
;MKAFALLALALFGYVSAQPGTGNNLFHQYAGSDNLMQRNEFDRFWLHFDDNKDGEVSKLEFDSGWRQEGFPHAASAPLYFLEMDIVRDEVLNSLDFPHIFRLFDEDGNGVISEREARTNGAAYFWFNE
;
A
#
# COMPACT_ATOMS: atom_id res chain seq x y z
N MET A 1 12.12 -30.55 -35.68
CA MET A 1 11.81 -30.88 -34.28
C MET A 1 12.52 -29.83 -33.42
N LYS A 2 11.83 -28.77 -33.02
CA LYS A 2 11.38 -28.48 -31.64
C LYS A 2 12.46 -28.66 -30.57
N ALA A 3 12.97 -27.55 -30.05
CA ALA A 3 12.92 -27.23 -28.61
C ALA A 3 13.44 -25.80 -28.38
N PHE A 4 12.52 -24.88 -28.09
CA PHE A 4 12.81 -23.64 -27.38
C PHE A 4 13.00 -24.00 -25.90
N ALA A 5 14.08 -23.54 -25.27
CA ALA A 5 14.23 -23.58 -23.82
C ALA A 5 14.56 -22.16 -23.35
N LEU A 6 13.55 -21.53 -22.76
CA LEU A 6 13.61 -20.26 -22.06
C LEU A 6 14.46 -20.44 -20.79
N LEU A 7 15.55 -19.69 -20.66
CA LEU A 7 16.24 -19.49 -19.39
C LEU A 7 15.91 -18.08 -18.91
N ALA A 8 14.78 -17.95 -18.21
CA ALA A 8 14.50 -16.77 -17.42
C ALA A 8 15.39 -16.84 -16.17
N LEU A 9 16.46 -16.06 -16.14
CA LEU A 9 17.24 -15.83 -14.93
C LEU A 9 16.35 -15.05 -13.94
N ALA A 10 15.89 -15.73 -12.89
CA ALA A 10 15.37 -15.07 -11.71
C ALA A 10 16.55 -14.47 -10.93
N LEU A 11 16.83 -13.19 -11.16
CA LEU A 11 17.72 -12.39 -10.31
C LEU A 11 16.97 -12.04 -9.04
N PHE A 12 17.11 -12.86 -7.99
CA PHE A 12 16.79 -12.44 -6.63
C PHE A 12 17.92 -11.53 -6.13
N GLY A 13 17.80 -10.24 -6.43
CA GLY A 13 18.59 -9.22 -5.76
C GLY A 13 18.19 -9.19 -4.28
N TYR A 14 19.15 -9.46 -3.40
CA TYR A 14 19.03 -9.09 -1.99
C TYR A 14 18.99 -7.55 -1.93
N VAL A 15 17.79 -6.99 -1.82
CA VAL A 15 17.62 -5.59 -1.40
C VAL A 15 17.79 -5.57 0.11
N SER A 16 18.79 -4.84 0.59
CA SER A 16 18.84 -4.44 1.99
C SER A 16 17.64 -3.54 2.23
N ALA A 17 16.62 -4.03 2.93
CA ALA A 17 15.50 -3.20 3.36
C ALA A 17 16.04 -2.07 4.23
N GLN A 18 16.18 -0.87 3.66
CA GLN A 18 16.16 0.31 4.51
C GLN A 18 14.80 0.31 5.22
N PRO A 19 14.73 0.63 6.52
CA PRO A 19 13.46 0.73 7.21
C PRO A 19 12.69 1.90 6.61
N GLY A 20 11.92 1.61 5.55
CA GLY A 20 11.10 2.57 4.87
C GLY A 20 10.00 3.02 5.82
N THR A 21 9.64 4.30 5.77
CA THR A 21 8.60 4.88 6.63
C THR A 21 7.26 4.16 6.48
N GLY A 22 7.03 3.46 5.36
CA GLY A 22 5.90 2.55 5.11
C GLY A 22 5.76 1.45 6.15
N ASN A 23 6.88 0.85 6.57
CA ASN A 23 6.87 -0.19 7.59
C ASN A 23 6.48 0.39 8.95
N ASN A 24 6.92 1.61 9.28
CA ASN A 24 6.58 2.24 10.56
C ASN A 24 5.07 2.49 10.65
N LEU A 25 4.45 3.00 9.59
CA LEU A 25 3.01 3.24 9.57
C LEU A 25 2.23 1.93 9.61
N PHE A 26 2.68 0.89 8.88
CA PHE A 26 2.07 -0.43 8.97
C PHE A 26 2.06 -0.96 10.41
N HIS A 27 3.22 -0.99 11.08
CA HIS A 27 3.31 -1.47 12.47
C HIS A 27 2.50 -0.61 13.45
N GLN A 28 2.42 0.70 13.22
CA GLN A 28 1.60 1.59 14.05
C GLN A 28 0.12 1.19 14.04
N TYR A 29 -0.41 0.80 12.87
CA TYR A 29 -1.83 0.46 12.73
C TYR A 29 -2.14 -1.03 12.95
N ALA A 30 -1.25 -1.94 12.54
CA ALA A 30 -1.38 -3.38 12.82
C ALA A 30 -1.16 -3.68 14.31
N GLY A 31 -0.40 -2.85 15.04
CA GLY A 31 -0.17 -3.05 16.46
C GLY A 31 0.75 -4.24 16.74
N SER A 32 0.50 -4.96 17.84
CA SER A 32 1.46 -5.89 18.42
C SER A 32 1.55 -7.27 17.74
N ASP A 33 0.54 -7.67 16.98
CA ASP A 33 0.53 -8.95 16.27
C ASP A 33 1.11 -8.84 14.85
N ASN A 34 1.36 -7.62 14.37
CA ASN A 34 1.82 -7.31 13.01
C ASN A 34 0.90 -7.88 11.91
N LEU A 35 -0.38 -8.06 12.23
CA LEU A 35 -1.41 -8.52 11.31
C LEU A 35 -2.48 -7.44 11.20
N MET A 36 -2.54 -6.77 10.06
CA MET A 36 -3.47 -5.67 9.86
C MET A 36 -4.86 -6.20 9.51
N GLN A 37 -5.80 -6.03 10.44
CA GLN A 37 -7.21 -6.34 10.24
C GLN A 37 -7.91 -5.26 9.42
N ARG A 38 -9.15 -5.52 8.96
CA ARG A 38 -9.91 -4.57 8.12
C ARG A 38 -10.10 -3.20 8.77
N ASN A 39 -10.50 -3.16 10.03
CA ASN A 39 -10.67 -1.90 10.77
C ASN A 39 -9.34 -1.18 11.07
N GLU A 40 -8.23 -1.91 11.12
CA GLU A 40 -6.89 -1.33 11.24
C GLU A 40 -6.44 -0.74 9.90
N PHE A 41 -6.74 -1.42 8.80
CA PHE A 41 -6.49 -0.97 7.45
C PHE A 41 -7.30 0.28 7.07
N ASP A 42 -8.57 0.34 7.44
CA ASP A 42 -9.38 1.55 7.25
C ASP A 42 -8.75 2.74 8.00
N ARG A 43 -8.31 2.53 9.24
CA ARG A 43 -7.63 3.56 10.04
C ARG A 43 -6.26 3.94 9.47
N PHE A 44 -5.56 3.01 8.82
CA PHE A 44 -4.32 3.29 8.12
C PHE A 44 -4.55 4.28 6.98
N TRP A 45 -5.60 4.13 6.17
CA TRP A 45 -5.92 5.09 5.11
C TRP A 45 -6.46 6.41 5.66
N LEU A 46 -7.27 6.36 6.72
CA LEU A 46 -7.70 7.57 7.42
C LEU A 46 -6.57 8.28 8.19
N HIS A 47 -5.34 7.75 8.17
CA HIS A 47 -4.16 8.50 8.62
C HIS A 47 -3.97 9.80 7.82
N PHE A 48 -4.32 9.76 6.53
CA PHE A 48 -4.17 10.89 5.62
C PHE A 48 -5.33 11.90 5.71
N ASP A 49 -6.45 11.54 6.35
CA ASP A 49 -7.62 12.41 6.57
C ASP A 49 -7.29 13.50 7.62
N ASP A 50 -6.67 14.59 7.16
CA ASP A 50 -6.20 15.70 8.00
C ASP A 50 -7.37 16.49 8.59
N ASN A 51 -8.42 16.70 7.79
CA ASN A 51 -9.55 17.52 8.18
C ASN A 51 -10.61 16.77 9.02
N LYS A 52 -10.56 15.43 9.02
CA LYS A 52 -11.40 14.49 9.78
C LYS A 52 -12.86 14.46 9.33
N ASP A 53 -13.11 14.61 8.05
CA ASP A 53 -14.44 14.44 7.45
C ASP A 53 -14.77 12.99 7.13
N GLY A 54 -13.81 12.07 7.31
CA GLY A 54 -13.96 10.64 7.05
C GLY A 54 -13.65 10.26 5.60
N GLU A 55 -13.17 11.20 4.80
CA GLU A 55 -12.74 11.01 3.42
C GLU A 55 -11.28 11.47 3.28
N VAL A 56 -10.50 10.79 2.45
CA VAL A 56 -9.16 11.26 2.11
C VAL A 56 -9.23 11.90 0.75
N SER A 57 -9.17 13.22 0.71
CA SER A 57 -9.04 13.94 -0.56
C SER A 57 -7.67 13.71 -1.21
N LYS A 58 -7.58 13.99 -2.51
CA LYS A 58 -6.31 13.95 -3.23
C LYS A 58 -5.22 14.84 -2.60
N LEU A 59 -5.61 16.00 -2.05
CA LEU A 59 -4.67 16.94 -1.44
C LEU A 59 -4.11 16.41 -0.12
N GLU A 60 -4.98 15.82 0.69
CA GLU A 60 -4.64 15.13 1.94
C GLU A 60 -3.71 13.96 1.69
N PHE A 61 -4.05 13.10 0.73
CA PHE A 61 -3.20 12.00 0.31
C PHE A 61 -1.81 12.48 -0.15
N ASP A 62 -1.76 13.46 -1.05
CA ASP A 62 -0.51 13.98 -1.62
C ASP A 62 0.38 14.61 -0.53
N SER A 63 -0.23 15.37 0.38
CA SER A 63 0.48 16.05 1.46
C SER A 63 0.96 15.06 2.53
N GLY A 64 0.10 14.16 2.98
CA GLY A 64 0.46 13.14 3.96
C GLY A 64 1.47 12.14 3.41
N TRP A 65 1.40 11.75 2.13
CA TRP A 65 2.40 10.87 1.51
C TRP A 65 3.83 11.46 1.56
N ARG A 66 3.94 12.77 1.34
CA ARG A 66 5.21 13.51 1.46
C ARG A 66 5.65 13.62 2.91
N GLN A 67 4.73 13.93 3.82
CA GLN A 67 5.00 14.11 5.24
C GLN A 67 5.50 12.82 5.89
N GLU A 68 4.87 11.69 5.55
CA GLU A 68 5.31 10.36 5.95
C GLU A 68 6.58 9.91 5.21
N GLY A 69 7.10 10.72 4.27
CA GLY A 69 8.34 10.42 3.58
C GLY A 69 8.30 9.12 2.78
N PHE A 70 7.13 8.73 2.26
CA PHE A 70 7.04 7.60 1.35
C PHE A 70 7.79 7.91 0.04
N PRO A 71 8.39 6.89 -0.60
CA PRO A 71 9.11 7.09 -1.85
C PRO A 71 8.19 7.54 -2.97
N HIS A 72 8.82 8.04 -4.04
CA HIS A 72 8.13 8.53 -5.24
C HIS A 72 7.00 9.51 -4.93
N ALA A 73 7.21 10.44 -3.99
CA ALA A 73 6.20 11.43 -3.61
C ALA A 73 5.63 12.24 -4.80
N ALA A 74 6.42 12.46 -5.86
CA ALA A 74 5.94 13.10 -7.09
C ALA A 74 4.87 12.27 -7.84
N SER A 75 4.82 10.96 -7.60
CA SER A 75 3.84 10.01 -8.15
C SER A 75 2.64 9.80 -7.23
N ALA A 76 2.59 10.38 -6.02
CA ALA A 76 1.45 10.26 -5.12
C ALA A 76 0.09 10.56 -5.78
N PRO A 77 -0.04 11.58 -6.67
CA PRO A 77 -1.28 11.81 -7.41
C PRO A 77 -1.73 10.64 -8.30
N LEU A 78 -0.79 9.83 -8.82
CA LEU A 78 -1.12 8.65 -9.62
C LEU A 78 -1.54 7.48 -8.73
N TYR A 79 -0.89 7.31 -7.59
CA TYR A 79 -1.26 6.28 -6.61
C TYR A 79 -2.64 6.51 -6.03
N PHE A 80 -3.01 7.76 -5.77
CA PHE A 80 -4.37 8.13 -5.40
C PHE A 80 -5.41 7.62 -6.41
N LEU A 81 -5.17 7.86 -7.71
CA LEU A 81 -6.09 7.44 -8.77
C LEU A 81 -6.19 5.91 -8.91
N GLU A 82 -5.13 5.18 -8.56
CA GLU A 82 -5.16 3.71 -8.56
C GLU A 82 -5.97 3.16 -7.37
N MET A 83 -5.92 3.86 -6.22
CA MET A 83 -6.62 3.46 -5.00
C MET A 83 -8.09 3.92 -4.96
N ASP A 84 -8.45 4.96 -5.70
CA ASP A 84 -9.83 5.44 -5.88
C ASP A 84 -10.60 4.50 -6.83
N ILE A 85 -11.04 3.37 -6.28
CA ILE A 85 -11.69 2.29 -7.02
C ILE A 85 -13.10 2.71 -7.44
N VAL A 86 -13.80 3.45 -6.59
CA VAL A 86 -15.16 3.94 -6.86
C VAL A 86 -15.16 5.12 -7.82
N ARG A 87 -14.02 5.81 -7.98
CA ARG A 87 -13.78 6.92 -8.91
C ARG A 87 -14.63 8.15 -8.60
N ASP A 88 -14.72 8.49 -7.32
CA ASP A 88 -15.43 9.68 -6.83
C ASP A 88 -14.48 10.77 -6.28
N GLU A 89 -13.18 10.65 -6.57
CA GLU A 89 -12.12 11.61 -6.22
C GLU A 89 -11.85 11.74 -4.72
N VAL A 90 -12.24 10.75 -3.93
CA VAL A 90 -11.91 10.58 -2.51
C VAL A 90 -11.54 9.13 -2.24
N LEU A 91 -10.76 8.85 -1.18
CA LEU A 91 -10.62 7.49 -0.66
C LEU A 91 -11.43 7.38 0.62
N ASN A 92 -12.36 6.43 0.67
CA ASN A 92 -13.21 6.24 1.84
C ASN A 92 -13.60 4.77 2.06
N SER A 93 -14.57 4.54 2.94
CA SER A 93 -15.09 3.21 3.29
C SER A 93 -15.64 2.40 2.11
N LEU A 94 -15.90 3.03 0.96
CA LEU A 94 -16.32 2.34 -0.25
C LEU A 94 -15.13 1.75 -1.01
N ASP A 95 -13.93 2.35 -0.92
CA ASP A 95 -12.71 1.87 -1.57
C ASP A 95 -11.97 0.85 -0.72
N PHE A 96 -11.82 1.12 0.59
CA PHE A 96 -10.96 0.34 1.47
C PHE A 96 -11.22 -1.17 1.45
N PRO A 97 -12.47 -1.68 1.40
CA PRO A 97 -12.72 -3.11 1.29
C PRO A 97 -12.20 -3.75 0.00
N HIS A 98 -12.09 -2.98 -1.08
CA HIS A 98 -11.53 -3.41 -2.36
C HIS A 98 -10.00 -3.40 -2.30
N ILE A 99 -9.40 -2.34 -1.79
CA ILE A 99 -7.94 -2.23 -1.64
C ILE A 99 -7.43 -3.31 -0.66
N PHE A 100 -8.15 -3.56 0.44
CA PHE A 100 -7.83 -4.63 1.39
C PHE A 100 -7.71 -5.98 0.69
N ARG A 101 -8.64 -6.30 -0.22
CA ARG A 101 -8.62 -7.55 -0.99
C ARG A 101 -7.45 -7.64 -1.97
N LEU A 102 -6.93 -6.50 -2.44
CA LEU A 102 -5.72 -6.48 -3.26
C LEU A 102 -4.49 -6.82 -2.42
N PHE A 103 -4.45 -6.41 -1.16
CA PHE A 103 -3.34 -6.64 -0.25
C PHE A 103 -3.39 -8.00 0.45
N ASP A 104 -4.57 -8.52 0.78
CA ASP A 104 -4.82 -9.84 1.38
C ASP A 104 -4.64 -10.97 0.34
N GLU A 105 -3.39 -11.19 -0.11
CA GLU A 105 -3.03 -12.11 -1.20
C GLU A 105 -3.49 -13.55 -0.98
N ASP A 106 -3.38 -14.05 0.25
CA ASP A 106 -3.73 -15.42 0.59
C ASP A 106 -5.20 -15.59 1.01
N GLY A 107 -5.94 -14.48 1.16
CA GLY A 107 -7.37 -14.45 1.48
C GLY A 107 -7.69 -14.89 2.89
N ASN A 108 -6.73 -14.82 3.82
CA ASN A 108 -6.91 -15.24 5.21
C ASN A 108 -7.68 -14.21 6.05
N GLY A 109 -7.95 -13.02 5.51
CA GLY A 109 -8.73 -11.96 6.13
C GLY A 109 -7.91 -10.97 6.96
N VAL A 110 -6.59 -11.06 6.95
CA VAL A 110 -5.64 -10.09 7.54
C VAL A 110 -4.47 -9.83 6.58
N ILE A 111 -3.88 -8.64 6.63
CA ILE A 111 -2.71 -8.31 5.83
C ILE A 111 -1.47 -8.49 6.71
N SER A 112 -0.62 -9.44 6.35
CA SER A 112 0.70 -9.61 6.97
C SER A 112 1.69 -8.54 6.50
N GLU A 113 2.77 -8.32 7.25
CA GLU A 113 3.87 -7.43 6.81
C GLU A 113 4.45 -7.84 5.44
N ARG A 114 4.49 -9.15 5.16
CA ARG A 114 4.92 -9.69 3.86
C ARG A 114 4.02 -9.20 2.74
N GLU A 115 2.71 -9.32 2.92
CA GLU A 115 1.69 -8.87 1.96
C GLU A 115 1.73 -7.35 1.78
N ALA A 116 1.80 -6.59 2.87
CA ALA A 116 1.89 -5.13 2.82
C ALA A 116 3.13 -4.67 2.05
N ARG A 117 4.30 -5.25 2.34
CA ARG A 117 5.55 -4.92 1.64
C ARG A 117 5.50 -5.32 0.17
N THR A 118 4.97 -6.50 -0.15
CA THR A 118 4.93 -7.03 -1.52
C THR A 118 3.96 -6.23 -2.39
N ASN A 119 2.72 -6.04 -1.93
CA ASN A 119 1.71 -5.27 -2.65
C ASN A 119 2.04 -3.79 -2.67
N GLY A 120 2.53 -3.24 -1.56
CA GLY A 120 3.05 -1.88 -1.54
C GLY A 120 4.13 -1.67 -2.60
N ALA A 121 5.08 -2.61 -2.72
CA ALA A 121 6.12 -2.51 -3.74
C ALA A 121 5.55 -2.65 -5.17
N ALA A 122 4.51 -3.46 -5.37
CA ALA A 122 3.87 -3.66 -6.66
C ALA A 122 3.00 -2.47 -7.10
N TYR A 123 2.25 -1.86 -6.17
CA TYR A 123 1.31 -0.78 -6.47
C TYR A 123 1.94 0.61 -6.35
N PHE A 124 2.93 0.78 -5.48
CA PHE A 124 3.53 2.09 -5.17
C PHE A 124 5.04 2.18 -5.45
N TRP A 125 5.64 1.11 -6.01
CA TRP A 125 7.07 1.00 -6.31
C TRP A 125 7.94 1.35 -5.08
N PHE A 126 7.76 0.66 -3.94
CA PHE A 126 8.65 0.78 -2.76
C PHE A 126 10.09 0.27 -2.96
N ASN A 127 10.58 0.15 -4.20
CA ASN A 127 11.96 -0.27 -4.46
C ASN A 127 12.82 0.96 -4.74
N GLU A 128 13.92 1.08 -3.99
CA GLU A 128 15.06 1.93 -4.33
C GLU A 128 15.56 1.72 -5.77
#